data_AF-A0A7Y5J582-F1
#
_entry.id   AF-A0A7Y5J582-F1
#
_cell.length_a   1.000
_cell.length_b   1.000
_cell.length_c   1.000
_cell.angle_alpha   90.00
_cell.angle_beta   90.00
_cell.angle_gamma   90.00
#
_symmetry.space_group_name_H-M   'P 1'
#
loop_
_entity.id
_entity.type
_entity.pdbx_description
1 polymer ?
#
loop_
_entity_poly.entity_id
_entity_poly.type
_entity_poly.pdbx_seq_one_letter_code
_entity_poly.pdbx_strand_id
1 'polypeptide(L)'
;MFDKNLIKNDGIKQAAEVVDFHKFNTLTMPDITSNPANSEWNQENASIPGKQIDYIFEHEGKLDKALEKFKDLLSYLAEKRVDIGVLEAQYAWLVKEYNSGVLSDNKREESVYRIMAGFGNVLNEFKEKIYQELKVVDLPVLTIPYKEQKDLIEYVIKHVLADTYEVISFIEAGDSGWYYRVKAKEQNRENNYVLKVLKILKTDDLKEGELKDVAKLDHPGIIEIVNYRFDRLPAYVLLKYINGVTLSKAFSLFGGFPIDIALEIMDQIIKAYSHIRAEKIIHKNIRPSKIFINDKGRAMVSALDIIQYDEDILRSVSRFKEECKYLSPEALDDKLNKKNLEDVERSDQFSLGLILLEMIGCKPLFEGETVSEIFAERRKFMTTPDTILDAKFKGINIPHQLQEIIRKMLCWQADDRYESLDDVCGEVEKAKTRVLSDSPLLNSFRKCRKKEQEWANYFYQNLFQKFPEFENIKNDFPDPKRQHLMLWFAVYVLIDIDHKKDFFLKILKSPKHDKYKDFRYYEIFLYTIKETIREIAAEAWDETTMSAPWDRNIQKALKLVARHLAEQKECPPNALL
;
A
#
# COMPACT_ATOMS: atom_id res chain seq x y z
N MET A 1 -27.43 16.43 47.06
CA MET A 1 -28.00 16.55 45.71
C MET A 1 -26.88 16.38 44.69
N PHE A 2 -26.53 15.14 44.37
CA PHE A 2 -26.00 14.78 43.05
C PHE A 2 -26.65 13.43 42.71
N ASP A 3 -27.03 13.33 41.45
CA ASP A 3 -28.27 12.75 40.95
C ASP A 3 -28.31 11.21 40.98
N LYS A 4 -29.45 10.66 41.43
CA LYS A 4 -29.73 9.21 41.57
C LYS A 4 -30.14 8.53 40.25
N ASN A 5 -29.90 9.15 39.09
CA ASN A 5 -30.45 8.70 37.81
C ASN A 5 -29.45 8.27 36.72
N LEU A 6 -28.13 8.22 37.00
CA LEU A 6 -27.12 7.79 36.01
C LEU A 6 -26.71 6.30 36.11
N ILE A 7 -27.32 5.54 37.04
CA ILE A 7 -27.19 4.08 37.09
C ILE A 7 -28.43 3.48 36.42
N LYS A 8 -28.51 3.55 35.10
CA LYS A 8 -29.39 2.69 34.30
C LYS A 8 -28.54 1.84 33.35
N ASN A 9 -28.35 0.59 33.77
CA ASN A 9 -28.21 -0.64 32.97
C ASN A 9 -27.20 -0.81 31.82
N ASP A 10 -26.49 0.20 31.33
CA ASP A 10 -25.62 0.01 30.15
C ASP A 10 -24.12 -0.23 30.48
N GLY A 11 -23.63 0.28 31.61
CA GLY A 11 -22.21 0.10 31.99
C GLY A 11 -21.83 -1.33 32.40
N ILE A 12 -22.80 -2.15 32.80
CA ILE A 12 -22.56 -3.51 33.32
C ILE A 12 -22.58 -4.57 32.20
N LYS A 13 -23.31 -4.33 31.10
CA LYS A 13 -23.24 -5.19 29.91
C LYS A 13 -21.94 -5.02 29.13
N GLN A 14 -21.41 -3.80 29.06
CA GLN A 14 -20.15 -3.52 28.35
C GLN A 14 -18.92 -4.09 29.05
N ALA A 15 -18.90 -4.18 30.39
CA ALA A 15 -17.78 -4.79 31.11
C ALA A 15 -17.74 -6.34 30.99
N ALA A 16 -18.89 -6.98 30.73
CA ALA A 16 -18.99 -8.44 30.62
C ALA A 16 -18.71 -8.97 29.19
N GLU A 17 -18.87 -8.15 28.14
CA GLU A 17 -18.59 -8.55 26.76
C GLU A 17 -17.11 -8.38 26.35
N VAL A 18 -16.31 -7.61 27.12
CA VAL A 18 -14.92 -7.26 26.76
C VAL A 18 -13.89 -8.31 27.19
N VAL A 19 -14.26 -9.31 27.99
CA VAL A 19 -13.31 -10.35 28.40
C VAL A 19 -13.84 -11.75 28.09
N ASP A 20 -13.62 -12.17 26.85
CA ASP A 20 -13.73 -13.57 26.46
C ASP A 20 -12.53 -14.36 27.05
N PHE A 21 -12.61 -14.65 28.34
CA PHE A 21 -11.59 -15.37 29.12
C PHE A 21 -11.35 -16.82 28.66
N HIS A 22 -12.20 -17.37 27.77
CA HIS A 22 -12.00 -18.71 27.23
C HIS A 22 -10.72 -18.85 26.39
N LYS A 23 -10.22 -17.77 25.78
CA LYS A 23 -8.96 -17.80 25.02
C LYS A 23 -7.69 -17.82 25.88
N PHE A 24 -7.79 -17.53 27.18
CA PHE A 24 -6.65 -17.57 28.10
C PHE A 24 -6.29 -19.00 28.56
N ASN A 25 -7.16 -19.98 28.29
CA ASN A 25 -7.02 -21.37 28.72
C ASN A 25 -6.16 -22.27 27.80
N THR A 26 -5.74 -21.79 26.63
CA THR A 26 -5.06 -22.63 25.61
C THR A 26 -3.59 -22.31 25.36
N LEU A 27 -3.00 -21.35 26.07
CA LEU A 27 -1.56 -21.04 25.98
C LEU A 27 -0.75 -22.01 26.87
N THR A 28 -0.30 -23.13 26.30
CA THR A 28 0.77 -23.95 26.89
C THR A 28 2.12 -23.26 26.69
N MET A 29 2.85 -23.01 27.79
CA MET A 29 4.23 -22.48 27.80
C MET A 29 5.19 -23.42 27.02
N PRO A 30 6.15 -22.91 26.23
CA PRO A 30 7.26 -23.72 25.74
C PRO A 30 8.15 -24.16 26.91
N ASP A 31 8.68 -25.38 26.84
CA ASP A 31 9.57 -25.95 27.85
C ASP A 31 10.97 -25.31 27.77
N ILE A 32 11.34 -24.50 28.78
CA ILE A 32 12.62 -23.74 28.83
C ILE A 32 13.70 -24.55 29.58
N THR A 33 13.51 -25.86 29.78
CA THR A 33 14.45 -26.67 30.58
C THR A 33 15.67 -27.22 29.81
N SER A 34 15.79 -26.97 28.50
CA SER A 34 16.96 -27.41 27.71
C SER A 34 18.07 -26.35 27.62
N ASN A 35 19.01 -26.44 28.57
CA ASN A 35 20.40 -25.94 28.59
C ASN A 35 20.88 -25.03 27.40
N PRO A 36 21.16 -23.73 27.62
CA PRO A 36 21.54 -22.76 26.57
C PRO A 36 23.04 -22.72 26.26
N ALA A 37 23.79 -23.82 26.42
CA ALA A 37 25.25 -23.79 26.35
C ALA A 37 25.87 -23.95 24.95
N ASN A 38 25.12 -24.07 23.85
CA ASN A 38 25.71 -24.21 22.51
C ASN A 38 24.85 -23.61 21.40
N SER A 39 24.97 -22.30 21.18
CA SER A 39 24.91 -21.74 19.83
C SER A 39 25.54 -20.35 19.84
N GLU A 40 26.63 -20.19 19.12
CA GLU A 40 27.43 -18.98 18.98
C GLU A 40 26.57 -17.75 18.62
N TRP A 41 26.30 -16.91 19.62
CA TRP A 41 25.92 -15.52 19.41
C TRP A 41 27.18 -14.77 18.96
N ASN A 42 27.36 -14.67 17.64
CA ASN A 42 28.46 -13.91 17.04
C ASN A 42 28.39 -12.42 17.45
N GLN A 43 29.39 -12.00 18.21
CA GLN A 43 29.52 -10.70 18.89
C GLN A 43 29.80 -9.48 17.98
N GLU A 44 29.73 -9.57 16.65
CA GLU A 44 30.38 -8.56 15.80
C GLU A 44 29.53 -7.44 15.19
N ASN A 45 28.21 -7.29 15.44
CA ASN A 45 27.45 -6.21 14.77
C ASN A 45 26.31 -5.52 15.55
N ALA A 46 26.41 -5.40 16.87
CA ALA A 46 25.46 -4.63 17.68
C ALA A 46 26.12 -3.37 18.28
N SER A 47 26.36 -2.34 17.48
CA SER A 47 26.64 -1.00 18.01
C SER A 47 25.33 -0.30 18.38
N ILE A 48 24.70 -0.78 19.45
CA ILE A 48 23.89 0.09 20.32
C ILE A 48 24.89 1.08 20.96
N PRO A 49 24.56 2.36 21.20
CA PRO A 49 25.45 3.23 21.97
C PRO A 49 25.66 2.61 23.36
N GLY A 50 26.81 1.93 23.55
CA GLY A 50 27.10 1.11 24.73
C GLY A 50 26.78 1.83 26.04
N LYS A 51 27.13 3.13 26.10
CA LYS A 51 26.96 3.96 27.30
C LYS A 51 25.55 4.08 27.89
N GLN A 52 24.46 3.78 27.15
CA GLN A 52 23.09 3.90 27.68
C GLN A 52 22.52 2.59 28.25
N ILE A 53 22.92 1.44 27.73
CA ILE A 53 22.58 0.13 28.33
C ILE A 53 23.58 -0.19 29.45
N ASP A 54 24.83 0.18 29.26
CA ASP A 54 25.89 0.02 30.24
C ASP A 54 25.53 0.72 31.55
N TYR A 55 24.94 1.92 31.52
CA TYR A 55 24.53 2.62 32.75
C TYR A 55 23.40 1.93 33.55
N ILE A 56 22.51 1.18 32.90
CA ILE A 56 21.41 0.45 33.58
C ILE A 56 21.90 -0.92 34.11
N PHE A 57 22.90 -1.51 33.46
CA PHE A 57 23.26 -2.93 33.67
C PHE A 57 24.72 -3.21 34.06
N GLU A 58 25.61 -2.21 34.17
CA GLU A 58 27.06 -2.46 34.35
C GLU A 58 27.50 -3.03 35.70
N HIS A 59 26.65 -3.13 36.72
CA HIS A 59 27.08 -3.69 38.00
C HIS A 59 26.26 -4.96 38.32
N GLU A 60 26.91 -6.11 38.07
CA GLU A 60 26.60 -7.48 38.51
C GLU A 60 25.50 -8.29 37.79
N GLY A 61 25.80 -8.93 36.66
CA GLY A 61 25.10 -10.16 36.19
C GLY A 61 23.56 -10.10 36.17
N LYS A 62 22.99 -9.07 35.54
CA LYS A 62 21.57 -8.67 35.71
C LYS A 62 20.57 -9.19 34.68
N LEU A 63 20.98 -9.75 33.54
CA LEU A 63 20.01 -10.21 32.52
C LEU A 63 19.20 -11.42 33.02
N ASP A 64 19.87 -12.43 33.55
CA ASP A 64 19.22 -13.65 34.04
C ASP A 64 18.33 -13.36 35.26
N LYS A 65 18.79 -12.50 36.18
CA LYS A 65 17.98 -12.03 37.31
C LYS A 65 16.78 -11.19 36.88
N ALA A 66 16.90 -10.40 35.82
CA ALA A 66 15.78 -9.63 35.27
C ALA A 66 14.76 -10.55 34.58
N LEU A 67 15.23 -11.56 33.83
CA LEU A 67 14.38 -12.58 33.24
C LEU A 67 13.68 -13.45 34.29
N GLU A 68 14.37 -13.80 35.37
CA GLU A 68 13.81 -14.53 36.51
C GLU A 68 12.74 -13.70 37.23
N LYS A 69 13.00 -12.42 37.51
CA LYS A 69 11.99 -11.49 38.06
C LYS A 69 10.79 -11.30 37.13
N PHE A 70 11.02 -11.22 35.83
CA PHE A 70 9.93 -11.12 34.85
C PHE A 70 9.12 -12.41 34.79
N LYS A 71 9.77 -13.58 34.87
CA LYS A 71 9.12 -14.89 34.99
C LYS A 71 8.31 -15.01 36.28
N ASP A 72 8.81 -14.47 37.39
CA ASP A 72 8.09 -14.42 38.67
C ASP A 72 6.86 -13.51 38.59
N LEU A 73 6.97 -12.37 37.91
CA LEU A 73 5.85 -11.48 37.64
C LEU A 73 4.77 -12.16 36.77
N LEU A 74 5.18 -12.90 35.73
CA LEU A 74 4.28 -13.68 34.88
C LEU A 74 3.61 -14.83 35.64
N SER A 75 4.34 -15.48 36.55
CA SER A 75 3.82 -16.56 37.40
C SER A 75 2.82 -16.01 38.42
N TYR A 76 3.13 -14.88 39.05
CA TYR A 76 2.22 -14.15 39.93
C TYR A 76 0.94 -13.71 39.20
N LEU A 77 1.07 -13.24 37.95
CA LEU A 77 -0.07 -12.93 37.07
C LEU A 77 -0.95 -14.15 36.78
N ALA A 78 -0.33 -15.32 36.62
CA ALA A 78 -1.06 -16.57 36.44
C ALA A 78 -1.79 -17.00 37.72
N GLU A 79 -1.19 -16.81 38.90
CA GLU A 79 -1.82 -17.09 40.21
C GLU A 79 -3.01 -16.18 40.47
N LYS A 80 -2.91 -14.88 40.13
CA LYS A 80 -4.03 -13.92 40.25
C LYS A 80 -5.21 -14.21 39.32
N ARG A 81 -5.06 -15.09 38.32
CA ARG A 81 -6.21 -15.60 37.55
C ARG A 81 -7.18 -16.40 38.41
N VAL A 82 -6.69 -17.08 39.45
CA VAL A 82 -7.55 -17.84 40.37
C VAL A 82 -8.39 -16.87 41.21
N ASP A 83 -7.78 -15.79 41.71
CA ASP A 83 -8.49 -14.75 42.47
C ASP A 83 -9.57 -14.05 41.61
N ILE A 84 -9.27 -13.75 40.35
CA ILE A 84 -10.24 -13.19 39.39
C ILE A 84 -11.36 -14.19 39.10
N GLY A 85 -11.05 -15.46 38.85
CA GLY A 85 -12.05 -16.50 38.60
C GLY A 85 -12.99 -16.75 39.80
N VAL A 86 -12.50 -16.59 41.03
CA VAL A 86 -13.34 -16.65 42.23
C VAL A 86 -14.31 -15.46 42.29
N LEU A 87 -13.86 -14.26 41.94
CA LEU A 87 -14.73 -13.07 41.88
C LEU A 87 -15.79 -13.19 40.77
N GLU A 88 -15.44 -13.77 39.62
CA GLU A 88 -16.39 -14.07 38.54
C GLU A 88 -17.45 -15.08 38.97
N ALA A 89 -17.06 -16.15 39.66
CA ALA A 89 -18.00 -17.14 40.19
C ALA A 89 -18.95 -16.53 41.24
N GLN A 90 -18.44 -15.64 42.10
CA GLN A 90 -19.26 -14.90 43.07
C GLN A 90 -20.24 -13.95 42.39
N TYR A 91 -19.81 -13.27 41.32
CA TYR A 91 -20.68 -12.43 40.51
C TYR A 91 -21.78 -13.23 39.81
N ALA A 92 -21.43 -14.34 39.17
CA ALA A 92 -22.38 -15.22 38.49
C ALA A 92 -23.43 -15.80 39.47
N TRP A 93 -23.00 -16.19 40.68
CA TRP A 93 -23.90 -16.63 41.74
C TRP A 93 -24.85 -15.51 42.19
N LEU A 94 -24.34 -14.29 42.41
CA LEU A 94 -25.16 -13.14 42.80
C LEU A 94 -26.22 -12.80 41.75
N VAL A 95 -25.86 -12.84 40.46
CA VAL A 95 -26.79 -12.61 39.35
C VAL A 95 -27.89 -13.67 39.31
N LYS A 96 -27.52 -14.94 39.56
CA LYS A 96 -28.47 -16.06 39.59
C LYS A 96 -29.49 -15.92 40.72
N GLU A 97 -29.03 -15.59 41.92
CA GLU A 97 -29.89 -15.44 43.10
C GLU A 97 -30.75 -14.16 43.08
N TYR A 98 -30.27 -13.12 42.38
CA TYR A 98 -31.09 -11.95 42.08
C TYR A 98 -32.25 -12.29 41.15
N ASN A 99 -31.97 -13.02 40.06
CA ASN A 99 -32.98 -13.43 39.09
C ASN A 99 -34.01 -14.42 39.66
N SER A 100 -33.67 -15.15 40.72
CA SER A 100 -34.61 -16.02 41.45
C SER A 100 -35.45 -15.29 42.51
N GLY A 101 -35.20 -14.00 42.76
CA GLY A 101 -35.94 -13.18 43.73
C GLY A 101 -35.64 -13.50 45.20
N VAL A 102 -34.56 -14.23 45.48
CA VAL A 102 -34.21 -14.74 46.82
C VAL A 102 -33.45 -13.69 47.66
N LEU A 103 -32.76 -12.73 47.02
CA LEU A 103 -32.02 -11.67 47.72
C LEU A 103 -32.82 -10.39 47.93
N SER A 104 -32.77 -9.87 49.16
CA SER A 104 -33.22 -8.51 49.50
C SER A 104 -32.25 -7.44 48.99
N ASP A 105 -32.75 -6.26 48.61
CA ASP A 105 -31.96 -5.16 48.03
C ASP A 105 -30.73 -4.73 48.87
N ASN A 106 -30.85 -4.67 50.20
CA ASN A 106 -29.71 -4.31 51.07
C ASN A 106 -28.57 -5.33 51.02
N LYS A 107 -28.89 -6.63 50.96
CA LYS A 107 -27.88 -7.70 50.86
C LYS A 107 -27.24 -7.72 49.48
N ARG A 108 -27.99 -7.32 48.44
CA ARG A 108 -27.48 -7.18 47.07
C ARG A 108 -26.44 -6.08 46.98
N GLU A 109 -26.74 -4.89 47.48
CA GLU A 109 -25.79 -3.77 47.48
C GLU A 109 -24.50 -4.16 48.20
N GLU A 110 -24.62 -4.78 49.37
CA GLU A 110 -23.47 -5.25 50.15
C GLU A 110 -22.62 -6.28 49.38
N SER A 111 -23.23 -7.25 48.70
CA SER A 111 -22.51 -8.24 47.89
C SER A 111 -21.82 -7.62 46.67
N VAL A 112 -22.46 -6.65 46.00
CA VAL A 112 -21.84 -5.92 44.88
C VAL A 112 -20.62 -5.13 45.37
N TYR A 113 -20.74 -4.40 46.48
CA TYR A 113 -19.62 -3.66 47.06
C TYR A 113 -18.46 -4.57 47.44
N ARG A 114 -18.73 -5.76 47.99
CA ARG A 114 -17.67 -6.73 48.33
C ARG A 114 -16.95 -7.26 47.09
N ILE A 115 -17.68 -7.59 46.02
CA ILE A 115 -17.07 -8.05 44.76
C ILE A 115 -16.24 -6.92 44.14
N MET A 116 -16.76 -5.69 44.09
CA MET A 116 -16.03 -4.52 43.58
C MET A 116 -14.79 -4.21 44.40
N ALA A 117 -14.86 -4.27 45.72
CA ALA A 117 -13.71 -4.10 46.60
C ALA A 117 -12.68 -5.23 46.38
N GLY A 118 -13.14 -6.46 46.17
CA GLY A 118 -12.29 -7.60 45.79
C GLY A 118 -11.53 -7.34 44.49
N PHE A 119 -12.21 -6.90 43.44
CA PHE A 119 -11.56 -6.50 42.18
C PHE A 119 -10.58 -5.35 42.38
N GLY A 120 -10.96 -4.32 43.14
CA GLY A 120 -10.09 -3.18 43.47
C GLY A 120 -8.82 -3.60 44.21
N ASN A 121 -8.91 -4.58 45.10
CA ASN A 121 -7.76 -5.11 45.82
C ASN A 121 -6.83 -5.89 44.89
N VAL A 122 -7.36 -6.79 44.05
CA VAL A 122 -6.54 -7.53 43.06
C VAL A 122 -5.81 -6.57 42.13
N LEU A 123 -6.48 -5.50 41.67
CA LEU A 123 -5.87 -4.48 40.81
C LEU A 123 -4.79 -3.66 41.53
N ASN A 124 -5.02 -3.30 42.81
CA ASN A 124 -4.00 -2.60 43.60
C ASN A 124 -2.80 -3.49 43.92
N GLU A 125 -3.01 -4.76 44.28
CA GLU A 125 -1.94 -5.72 44.49
C GLU A 125 -1.11 -5.92 43.22
N PHE A 126 -1.78 -6.04 42.08
CA PHE A 126 -1.13 -6.12 40.78
C PHE A 126 -0.31 -4.87 40.48
N LYS A 127 -0.90 -3.69 40.68
CA LYS A 127 -0.24 -2.40 40.52
C LYS A 127 1.00 -2.31 41.41
N GLU A 128 0.88 -2.57 42.71
CA GLU A 128 2.00 -2.52 43.66
C GLU A 128 3.10 -3.51 43.29
N LYS A 129 2.75 -4.73 42.86
CA LYS A 129 3.73 -5.72 42.42
C LYS A 129 4.48 -5.25 41.17
N ILE A 130 3.78 -4.70 40.17
CA ILE A 130 4.42 -4.07 39.00
C ILE A 130 5.34 -2.94 39.43
N TYR A 131 4.88 -2.02 40.30
CA TYR A 131 5.69 -0.90 40.76
C TYR A 131 6.91 -1.36 41.54
N GLN A 132 6.83 -2.42 42.34
CA GLN A 132 7.97 -2.96 43.09
C GLN A 132 9.02 -3.61 42.16
N GLU A 133 8.57 -4.38 41.17
CA GLU A 133 9.48 -5.06 40.24
C GLU A 133 10.05 -4.11 39.18
N LEU A 134 9.29 -3.08 38.76
CA LEU A 134 9.69 -2.14 37.71
C LEU A 134 10.26 -0.80 38.20
N LYS A 135 10.06 -0.36 39.46
CA LYS A 135 10.69 0.89 39.99
C LYS A 135 12.22 0.89 39.97
N VAL A 136 12.85 -0.28 39.81
CA VAL A 136 14.31 -0.40 39.69
C VAL A 136 14.80 0.00 38.29
N VAL A 137 13.89 0.11 37.32
CA VAL A 137 14.16 0.55 35.96
C VAL A 137 13.36 1.83 35.74
N ASP A 138 14.03 2.99 35.81
CA ASP A 138 13.52 4.18 35.12
C ASP A 138 13.44 3.78 33.67
N LEU A 139 12.32 3.21 33.21
CA LEU A 139 12.11 2.81 31.83
C LEU A 139 12.18 4.09 31.00
N PRO A 140 13.31 4.37 30.33
CA PRO A 140 13.21 5.26 29.20
C PRO A 140 12.27 4.50 28.27
N VAL A 141 11.37 5.17 27.57
CA VAL A 141 10.66 4.52 26.47
C VAL A 141 11.74 3.90 25.58
N LEU A 142 11.95 2.59 25.71
CA LEU A 142 13.08 1.90 25.14
C LEU A 142 12.95 2.12 23.65
N THR A 143 13.88 2.87 23.06
CA THR A 143 14.12 2.87 21.64
C THR A 143 14.71 1.51 21.30
N ILE A 144 13.84 0.50 21.30
CA ILE A 144 14.15 -0.85 20.85
C ILE A 144 14.69 -0.71 19.43
N PRO A 145 15.88 -1.26 19.10
CA PRO A 145 16.39 -1.25 17.74
C PRO A 145 15.33 -1.74 16.74
N TYR A 146 15.25 -1.11 15.57
CA TYR A 146 14.20 -1.35 14.57
C TYR A 146 14.02 -2.85 14.20
N LYS A 147 15.12 -3.61 14.17
CA LYS A 147 15.09 -5.06 13.91
C LYS A 147 14.35 -5.83 15.00
N GLU A 148 14.63 -5.51 16.26
CA GLU A 148 13.99 -6.13 17.43
C GLU A 148 12.50 -5.74 17.54
N GLN A 149 12.13 -4.52 17.15
CA GLN A 149 10.72 -4.11 17.05
C GLN A 149 9.95 -4.95 16.01
N LYS A 150 10.55 -5.18 14.84
CA LYS A 150 9.94 -5.99 13.78
C LYS A 150 9.72 -7.43 14.25
N ASP A 151 10.73 -8.04 14.86
CA ASP A 151 10.67 -9.44 15.30
C ASP A 151 9.64 -9.62 16.43
N LEU A 152 9.58 -8.68 17.39
CA LEU A 152 8.56 -8.65 18.44
C LEU A 152 7.14 -8.51 17.85
N ILE A 153 6.96 -7.61 16.88
CA ILE A 153 5.65 -7.38 16.26
C ILE A 153 5.23 -8.58 15.42
N GLU A 154 6.15 -9.17 14.68
CA GLU A 154 5.87 -10.38 13.93
C GLU A 154 5.48 -11.54 14.87
N TYR A 155 6.16 -11.66 16.02
CA TYR A 155 5.77 -12.60 17.08
C TYR A 155 4.35 -12.31 17.59
N VAL A 156 4.07 -11.06 17.96
CA VAL A 156 2.76 -10.63 18.46
C VAL A 156 1.66 -10.92 17.44
N ILE A 157 1.86 -10.60 16.15
CA ILE A 157 0.89 -10.91 15.10
C ILE A 157 0.68 -12.42 15.00
N LYS A 158 1.77 -13.22 14.94
CA LYS A 158 1.69 -14.68 14.78
C LYS A 158 1.00 -15.39 15.94
N HIS A 159 0.95 -14.80 17.13
CA HIS A 159 0.32 -15.39 18.32
C HIS A 159 -1.06 -14.78 18.62
N VAL A 160 -1.17 -13.45 18.63
CA VAL A 160 -2.43 -12.74 18.97
C VAL A 160 -3.46 -12.84 17.85
N LEU A 161 -3.00 -12.90 16.59
CA LEU A 161 -3.87 -12.99 15.42
C LEU A 161 -3.90 -14.39 14.79
N ALA A 162 -3.28 -15.38 15.44
CA ALA A 162 -3.11 -16.74 14.93
C ALA A 162 -4.44 -17.41 14.52
N ASP A 163 -5.51 -17.15 15.29
CA ASP A 163 -6.83 -17.74 15.04
C ASP A 163 -7.49 -17.17 13.78
N THR A 164 -7.18 -15.92 13.44
CA THR A 164 -7.88 -15.18 12.37
C THR A 164 -7.06 -15.17 11.08
N TYR A 165 -5.75 -14.96 11.18
CA TYR A 165 -4.87 -14.74 10.04
C TYR A 165 -3.61 -15.61 10.11
N GLU A 166 -3.22 -16.15 8.96
CA GLU A 166 -1.92 -16.74 8.72
C GLU A 166 -0.99 -15.68 8.12
N VAL A 167 0.15 -15.40 8.77
CA VAL A 167 1.15 -14.47 8.25
C VAL A 167 1.97 -15.16 7.16
N ILE A 168 1.87 -14.67 5.93
CA ILE A 168 2.61 -15.22 4.78
C ILE A 168 4.01 -14.63 4.72
N SER A 169 4.12 -13.30 4.70
CA SER A 169 5.40 -12.62 4.53
C SER A 169 5.35 -11.17 5.00
N PHE A 170 6.47 -10.65 5.46
CA PHE A 170 6.68 -9.21 5.61
C PHE A 170 6.77 -8.55 4.23
N ILE A 171 6.10 -7.40 4.04
CA ILE A 171 6.14 -6.62 2.80
C ILE A 171 7.15 -5.48 2.96
N GLU A 172 6.86 -4.54 3.86
CA GLU A 172 7.70 -3.39 4.14
C GLU A 172 7.35 -2.78 5.51
N ALA A 173 8.21 -1.89 6.01
CA ALA A 173 7.79 -0.97 7.05
C ALA A 173 7.71 0.43 6.47
N GLY A 174 6.52 1.01 6.56
CA GLY A 174 6.33 2.43 6.31
C GLY A 174 6.52 3.25 7.59
N ASP A 175 6.42 4.56 7.43
CA ASP A 175 6.54 5.54 8.52
C ASP A 175 5.53 5.28 9.64
N SER A 176 4.31 4.89 9.26
CA SER A 176 3.18 4.74 10.17
C SER A 176 2.82 3.31 10.58
N GLY A 177 3.48 2.31 9.98
CA GLY A 177 3.16 0.93 10.28
C GLY A 177 4.02 -0.08 9.55
N TRP A 178 3.92 -1.31 10.01
CA TRP A 178 4.52 -2.48 9.37
C TRP A 178 3.46 -3.19 8.54
N TYR A 179 3.81 -3.54 7.31
CA TYR A 179 2.91 -4.15 6.34
C TYR A 179 3.27 -5.63 6.17
N TYR A 180 2.31 -6.51 6.40
CA TYR A 180 2.45 -7.94 6.24
C TYR A 180 1.42 -8.45 5.24
N ARG A 181 1.83 -9.39 4.38
CA ARG A 181 0.90 -10.18 3.60
C ARG A 181 0.35 -11.28 4.50
N VAL A 182 -0.97 -11.37 4.57
CA VAL A 182 -1.65 -12.36 5.41
C VAL A 182 -2.74 -13.08 4.63
N LYS A 183 -3.14 -14.25 5.12
CA LYS A 183 -4.27 -15.04 4.60
C LYS A 183 -5.30 -15.24 5.70
N ALA A 184 -6.58 -14.99 5.41
CA ALA A 184 -7.65 -15.31 6.36
C ALA A 184 -7.92 -16.83 6.41
N LYS A 185 -8.08 -17.38 7.61
CA LYS A 185 -8.30 -18.83 7.83
C LYS A 185 -9.73 -19.31 7.50
N GLU A 186 -10.74 -18.44 7.60
CA GLU A 186 -12.16 -18.85 7.53
C GLU A 186 -12.85 -18.76 6.15
N GLN A 187 -12.16 -18.50 5.03
CA GLN A 187 -12.84 -18.37 3.72
C GLN A 187 -12.23 -19.24 2.59
N ASN A 188 -13.08 -19.77 1.71
CA ASN A 188 -12.75 -20.77 0.67
C ASN A 188 -12.29 -20.18 -0.69
N ARG A 189 -11.89 -18.89 -0.79
CA ARG A 189 -11.38 -18.28 -2.03
C ARG A 189 -10.07 -17.50 -1.80
N GLU A 190 -9.57 -16.82 -2.84
CA GLU A 190 -8.30 -16.10 -2.85
C GLU A 190 -8.27 -14.99 -1.77
N ASN A 191 -7.82 -15.34 -0.55
CA ASN A 191 -7.90 -14.50 0.66
C ASN A 191 -6.58 -13.81 0.98
N ASN A 192 -5.89 -13.25 -0.01
CA ASN A 192 -4.68 -12.48 0.29
C ASN A 192 -5.08 -11.08 0.76
N TYR A 193 -4.55 -10.67 1.90
CA TYR A 193 -4.74 -9.34 2.47
C TYR A 193 -3.40 -8.70 2.82
N VAL A 194 -3.42 -7.39 3.02
CA VAL A 194 -2.33 -6.64 3.63
C VAL A 194 -2.76 -6.22 5.03
N LEU A 195 -2.02 -6.67 6.04
CA LEU A 195 -2.18 -6.25 7.42
C LEU A 195 -1.19 -5.11 7.70
N LYS A 196 -1.70 -3.89 7.84
CA LYS A 196 -0.93 -2.73 8.33
C LYS A 196 -1.04 -2.69 9.84
N VAL A 197 0.02 -3.04 10.54
CA VAL A 197 0.14 -2.89 11.99
C VAL A 197 0.70 -1.52 12.31
N LEU A 198 -0.03 -0.73 13.09
CA LEU A 198 0.30 0.67 13.36
C LEU A 198 1.48 0.79 14.33
N LYS A 199 2.35 1.78 14.06
CA LYS A 199 3.49 2.18 14.91
C LYS A 199 3.07 3.04 16.10
N ILE A 200 1.99 2.66 16.77
CA ILE A 200 1.37 3.46 17.81
C ILE A 200 1.49 2.74 19.16
N LEU A 201 1.90 3.48 20.19
CA LEU A 201 2.09 2.97 21.55
C LEU A 201 0.81 3.09 22.40
N LYS A 202 -0.15 3.96 22.03
CA LYS A 202 -1.42 4.18 22.73
C LYS A 202 -2.60 4.23 21.77
N THR A 203 -3.66 3.50 22.10
CA THR A 203 -4.88 3.40 21.29
C THR A 203 -5.71 4.68 21.29
N ASP A 204 -5.58 5.52 22.31
CA ASP A 204 -6.35 6.77 22.49
C ASP A 204 -6.03 7.85 21.44
N ASP A 205 -4.89 7.72 20.74
CA ASP A 205 -4.46 8.64 19.68
C ASP A 205 -5.18 8.37 18.33
N LEU A 206 -6.05 7.36 18.28
CA LEU A 206 -6.74 6.92 17.07
C LEU A 206 -8.13 7.53 16.94
N LYS A 207 -8.33 8.35 15.91
CA LYS A 207 -9.65 8.86 15.52
C LYS A 207 -10.45 7.78 14.79
N GLU A 208 -11.13 6.90 15.53
CA GLU A 208 -11.99 5.87 14.94
C GLU A 208 -13.07 6.40 13.98
N GLY A 209 -13.51 7.65 14.17
CA GLY A 209 -14.54 8.28 13.32
C GLY A 209 -14.11 8.38 11.85
N GLU A 210 -12.91 8.89 11.58
CA GLU A 210 -12.40 9.06 10.20
C GLU A 210 -12.25 7.71 9.50
N LEU A 211 -11.78 6.69 10.22
CA LEU A 211 -11.66 5.34 9.66
C LEU A 211 -13.01 4.72 9.33
N LYS A 212 -14.04 4.91 10.17
CA LYS A 212 -15.41 4.42 9.90
C LYS A 212 -15.96 5.01 8.61
N ASP A 213 -15.64 6.27 8.30
CA ASP A 213 -16.10 6.90 7.07
C ASP A 213 -15.32 6.40 5.86
N VAL A 214 -14.00 6.26 5.98
CA VAL A 214 -13.16 5.68 4.91
C VAL A 214 -13.51 4.22 4.61
N ALA A 215 -13.85 3.43 5.63
CA ALA A 215 -14.21 2.01 5.48
C ALA A 215 -15.56 1.80 4.76
N LYS A 216 -16.41 2.84 4.67
CA LYS A 216 -17.68 2.79 3.92
C LYS A 216 -17.51 3.05 2.42
N LEU A 217 -16.33 3.51 1.98
CA LEU A 217 -16.07 3.80 0.57
C LEU A 217 -16.16 2.51 -0.25
N ASP A 218 -17.14 2.46 -1.15
CA ASP A 218 -17.35 1.35 -2.08
C ASP A 218 -17.15 1.83 -3.52
N HIS A 219 -15.91 1.67 -4.01
CA HIS A 219 -15.57 2.03 -5.37
C HIS A 219 -14.45 1.12 -5.90
N PRO A 220 -14.56 0.62 -7.15
CA PRO A 220 -13.57 -0.31 -7.73
C PRO A 220 -12.16 0.27 -7.87
N GLY A 221 -12.03 1.61 -7.86
CA GLY A 221 -10.76 2.33 -7.90
C GLY A 221 -10.20 2.69 -6.53
N ILE A 222 -10.80 2.25 -5.42
CA ILE A 222 -10.31 2.49 -4.04
C ILE A 222 -9.92 1.15 -3.41
N ILE A 223 -8.79 1.12 -2.70
CA ILE A 223 -8.37 -0.07 -1.97
C ILE A 223 -9.28 -0.25 -0.75
N GLU A 224 -10.01 -1.37 -0.76
CA GLU A 224 -10.98 -1.76 0.25
C GLU A 224 -10.30 -2.00 1.62
N ILE A 225 -10.85 -1.35 2.65
CA ILE A 225 -10.58 -1.67 4.06
C ILE A 225 -11.53 -2.79 4.46
N VAL A 226 -10.98 -3.97 4.69
CA VAL A 226 -11.73 -5.19 4.97
C VAL A 226 -12.10 -5.28 6.45
N ASN A 227 -11.15 -4.91 7.31
CA ASN A 227 -11.33 -4.93 8.76
C ASN A 227 -10.32 -4.00 9.43
N TYR A 228 -10.54 -3.63 10.68
CA TYR A 228 -9.59 -2.88 11.47
C TYR A 228 -9.83 -3.14 12.96
N ARG A 229 -8.82 -2.88 13.78
CA ARG A 229 -8.93 -3.07 15.23
C ARG A 229 -7.99 -2.13 15.96
N PHE A 230 -8.54 -1.23 16.77
CA PHE A 230 -7.81 -0.17 17.48
C PHE A 230 -7.97 -0.23 19.00
N ASP A 231 -8.84 -1.08 19.53
CA ASP A 231 -9.12 -1.24 20.98
C ASP A 231 -7.99 -1.93 21.75
N ARG A 232 -7.07 -2.61 21.07
CA ARG A 232 -5.95 -3.34 21.68
C ARG A 232 -4.76 -3.47 20.75
N LEU A 233 -3.59 -3.70 21.35
CA LEU A 233 -2.38 -4.01 20.61
C LEU A 233 -2.38 -5.46 20.08
N PRO A 234 -1.85 -5.72 18.88
CA PRO A 234 -1.45 -4.71 17.90
C PRO A 234 -2.69 -4.04 17.29
N ALA A 235 -2.66 -2.71 17.21
CA ALA A 235 -3.64 -1.95 16.47
C ALA A 235 -3.36 -2.12 14.98
N TYR A 236 -4.37 -2.46 14.17
CA TYR A 236 -4.16 -2.79 12.77
C TYR A 236 -5.30 -2.35 11.86
N VAL A 237 -4.97 -2.23 10.57
CA VAL A 237 -5.93 -2.14 9.48
C VAL A 237 -5.65 -3.27 8.47
N LEU A 238 -6.68 -4.01 8.10
CA LEU A 238 -6.65 -5.07 7.11
C LEU A 238 -7.19 -4.53 5.78
N LEU A 239 -6.36 -4.63 4.74
CA LEU A 239 -6.67 -4.17 3.40
C LEU A 239 -6.74 -5.35 2.43
N LYS A 240 -7.51 -5.16 1.35
CA LYS A 240 -7.41 -6.04 0.19
C LYS A 240 -6.01 -6.01 -0.40
N TYR A 241 -5.43 -7.19 -0.66
CA TYR A 241 -4.13 -7.26 -1.32
C TYR A 241 -4.23 -6.86 -2.79
N ILE A 242 -3.42 -5.88 -3.19
CA ILE A 242 -3.30 -5.48 -4.59
C ILE A 242 -2.10 -6.17 -5.20
N ASN A 243 -2.36 -7.04 -6.18
CA ASN A 243 -1.33 -7.64 -6.99
C ASN A 243 -0.92 -6.64 -8.08
N GLY A 244 0.12 -5.85 -7.83
CA GLY A 244 0.48 -4.74 -8.70
C GLY A 244 1.70 -3.97 -8.20
N VAL A 245 1.92 -2.78 -8.78
CA VAL A 245 2.99 -1.86 -8.37
C VAL A 245 2.42 -0.46 -8.13
N THR A 246 3.07 0.33 -7.28
CA THR A 246 2.72 1.76 -7.15
C THR A 246 3.10 2.53 -8.41
N LEU A 247 2.42 3.64 -8.71
CA LEU A 247 2.80 4.52 -9.81
C LEU A 247 4.25 5.03 -9.65
N SER A 248 4.68 5.33 -8.42
CA SER A 248 6.07 5.69 -8.13
C SER A 248 7.04 4.59 -8.59
N LYS A 249 6.72 3.32 -8.30
CA LYS A 249 7.53 2.19 -8.78
C LYS A 249 7.43 2.03 -10.29
N ALA A 250 6.26 2.21 -10.88
CA ALA A 250 6.05 2.14 -12.32
C ALA A 250 6.91 3.17 -13.06
N PHE A 251 6.95 4.43 -12.60
CA PHE A 251 7.81 5.46 -13.17
C PHE A 251 9.29 5.09 -13.10
N SER A 252 9.74 4.50 -11.98
CA SER A 252 11.13 4.06 -11.84
C SER A 252 11.51 2.92 -12.81
N LEU A 253 10.55 2.05 -13.14
CA LEU A 253 10.78 0.87 -13.99
C LEU A 253 10.61 1.17 -15.48
N PHE A 254 9.62 2.01 -15.82
CA PHE A 254 9.13 2.16 -17.19
C PHE A 254 9.20 3.60 -17.71
N GLY A 255 9.43 4.59 -16.84
CA GLY A 255 9.18 6.00 -17.15
C GLY A 255 7.67 6.26 -17.27
N GLY A 256 7.29 7.23 -18.12
CA GLY A 256 5.88 7.49 -18.41
C GLY A 256 5.26 6.51 -19.42
N PHE A 257 3.95 6.46 -19.39
CA PHE A 257 3.07 5.65 -20.23
C PHE A 257 2.79 6.33 -21.58
N PRO A 258 2.28 5.57 -22.57
CA PRO A 258 1.57 6.15 -23.70
C PRO A 258 0.41 7.03 -23.22
N ILE A 259 0.15 8.13 -23.94
CA ILE A 259 -0.79 9.17 -23.52
C ILE A 259 -2.19 8.62 -23.27
N ASP A 260 -2.68 7.72 -24.10
CA ASP A 260 -3.99 7.09 -23.95
C ASP A 260 -4.11 6.28 -22.66
N ILE A 261 -3.04 5.61 -22.23
CA ILE A 261 -2.99 4.84 -21.00
C ILE A 261 -2.86 5.77 -19.81
N ALA A 262 -2.05 6.82 -19.95
CA ALA A 262 -2.00 7.86 -18.97
C ALA A 262 -3.40 8.44 -18.72
N LEU A 263 -4.16 8.72 -19.78
CA LEU A 263 -5.53 9.22 -19.70
C LEU A 263 -6.52 8.18 -19.16
N GLU A 264 -6.41 6.90 -19.52
CA GLU A 264 -7.26 5.84 -18.98
C GLU A 264 -7.03 5.61 -17.49
N ILE A 265 -5.77 5.59 -17.05
CA ILE A 265 -5.41 5.47 -15.64
C ILE A 265 -5.82 6.75 -14.88
N MET A 266 -5.56 7.93 -15.45
CA MET A 266 -5.94 9.22 -14.84
C MET A 266 -7.46 9.35 -14.67
N ASP A 267 -8.24 8.95 -15.68
CA ASP A 267 -9.71 8.89 -15.59
C ASP A 267 -10.18 8.01 -14.42
N GLN A 268 -9.58 6.83 -14.23
CA GLN A 268 -9.89 5.95 -13.10
C GLN A 268 -9.51 6.58 -11.75
N ILE A 269 -8.36 7.26 -11.69
CA ILE A 269 -7.88 7.96 -10.49
C ILE A 269 -8.82 9.11 -10.12
N ILE A 270 -9.17 9.97 -11.09
CA ILE A 270 -10.07 11.11 -10.87
C ILE A 270 -11.44 10.61 -10.40
N LYS A 271 -12.00 9.55 -11.00
CA LYS A 271 -13.27 8.96 -10.55
C LYS A 271 -13.21 8.44 -9.12
N ALA A 272 -12.10 7.81 -8.74
CA ALA A 272 -11.91 7.36 -7.36
C ALA A 272 -11.85 8.53 -6.37
N TYR A 273 -11.09 9.59 -6.69
CA TYR A 273 -11.04 10.79 -5.83
C TYR A 273 -12.37 11.54 -5.80
N SER A 274 -13.09 11.63 -6.92
CA SER A 274 -14.42 12.25 -6.98
C SER A 274 -15.42 11.50 -6.10
N HIS A 275 -15.35 10.17 -6.04
CA HIS A 275 -16.14 9.37 -5.10
C HIS A 275 -15.79 9.66 -3.64
N ILE A 276 -14.49 9.76 -3.30
CA ILE A 276 -14.06 10.15 -1.94
C ILE A 276 -14.63 11.53 -1.55
N ARG A 277 -14.65 12.47 -2.50
CA ARG A 277 -15.17 13.83 -2.29
C ARG A 277 -16.68 13.88 -2.15
N ALA A 278 -17.42 13.05 -2.89
CA ALA A 278 -18.86 12.91 -2.75
C ALA A 278 -19.27 12.49 -1.33
N GLU A 279 -18.44 11.67 -0.67
CA GLU A 279 -18.59 11.28 0.74
C GLU A 279 -18.07 12.34 1.73
N LYS A 280 -17.68 13.53 1.25
CA LYS A 280 -17.13 14.66 2.02
C LYS A 280 -15.82 14.33 2.75
N ILE A 281 -15.09 13.32 2.27
CA ILE A 281 -13.81 12.92 2.84
C ILE A 281 -12.69 13.68 2.15
N ILE A 282 -11.69 14.10 2.94
CA ILE A 282 -10.55 14.90 2.46
C ILE A 282 -9.27 14.08 2.51
N HIS A 283 -8.63 13.81 1.36
CA HIS A 283 -7.45 12.95 1.31
C HIS A 283 -6.12 13.65 1.62
N LYS A 284 -5.93 14.91 1.21
CA LYS A 284 -4.74 15.77 1.50
C LYS A 284 -3.36 15.27 1.02
N ASN A 285 -3.26 14.08 0.43
CA ASN A 285 -1.96 13.45 0.19
C ASN A 285 -1.93 12.63 -1.11
N ILE A 286 -2.39 13.23 -2.20
CA ILE A 286 -2.34 12.62 -3.53
C ILE A 286 -0.89 12.59 -4.04
N ARG A 287 -0.35 11.39 -4.26
CA ARG A 287 1.01 11.18 -4.79
C ARG A 287 1.20 9.79 -5.41
N PRO A 288 2.21 9.59 -6.28
CA PRO A 288 2.42 8.32 -6.98
C PRO A 288 2.65 7.11 -6.08
N SER A 289 3.21 7.25 -4.87
CA SER A 289 3.37 6.11 -3.94
C SER A 289 2.04 5.60 -3.36
N LYS A 290 0.93 6.33 -3.54
CA LYS A 290 -0.40 6.00 -3.00
C LYS A 290 -1.41 5.53 -4.05
N ILE A 291 -0.97 5.41 -5.30
CA ILE A 291 -1.77 4.93 -6.40
C ILE A 291 -1.13 3.67 -6.94
N PHE A 292 -1.90 2.60 -7.05
CA PHE A 292 -1.46 1.28 -7.51
C PHE A 292 -2.01 0.99 -8.89
N ILE A 293 -1.21 0.33 -9.72
CA ILE A 293 -1.67 -0.31 -10.96
C ILE A 293 -1.62 -1.81 -10.73
N ASN A 294 -2.78 -2.47 -10.77
CA ASN A 294 -2.86 -3.92 -10.61
C ASN A 294 -2.44 -4.67 -11.88
N ASP A 295 -2.31 -5.98 -11.77
CA ASP A 295 -2.00 -6.92 -12.85
C ASP A 295 -2.98 -6.86 -14.04
N LYS A 296 -4.22 -6.41 -13.82
CA LYS A 296 -5.22 -6.15 -14.86
C LYS A 296 -5.11 -4.76 -15.49
N GLY A 297 -4.17 -3.94 -15.03
CA GLY A 297 -3.94 -2.59 -15.52
C GLY A 297 -4.97 -1.56 -15.09
N ARG A 298 -5.60 -1.76 -13.93
CA ARG A 298 -6.50 -0.80 -13.31
C ARG A 298 -5.81 -0.01 -12.20
N ALA A 299 -6.15 1.27 -12.11
CA ALA A 299 -5.72 2.17 -11.07
C ALA A 299 -6.52 1.94 -9.77
N MET A 300 -5.83 1.91 -8.64
CA MET A 300 -6.43 1.79 -7.32
C MET A 300 -5.76 2.76 -6.34
N VAL A 301 -6.55 3.59 -5.66
CA VAL A 301 -6.04 4.59 -4.71
C VAL A 301 -6.09 4.05 -3.28
N SER A 302 -5.02 4.27 -2.53
CA SER A 302 -4.96 3.93 -1.11
C SER A 302 -5.59 5.04 -0.27
N ALA A 303 -6.73 4.76 0.37
CA ALA A 303 -7.43 5.71 1.24
C ALA A 303 -6.89 5.73 2.69
N LEU A 304 -5.83 4.99 3.02
CA LEU A 304 -5.35 4.88 4.40
C LEU A 304 -4.71 6.14 4.98
N ASP A 305 -4.12 7.00 4.16
CA ASP A 305 -3.47 8.23 4.64
C ASP A 305 -4.48 9.36 4.88
N ILE A 306 -5.77 9.08 4.66
CA ILE A 306 -6.88 9.93 5.10
C ILE A 306 -6.97 9.92 6.63
N ILE A 307 -6.64 8.79 7.26
CA ILE A 307 -6.77 8.59 8.70
C ILE A 307 -5.62 9.31 9.40
N GLN A 308 -5.94 10.37 10.12
CA GLN A 308 -4.94 11.12 10.88
C GLN A 308 -4.76 10.49 12.27
N TYR A 309 -3.63 9.84 12.48
CA TYR A 309 -3.02 9.67 13.81
C TYR A 309 -1.83 10.63 13.90
N ASP A 310 -1.22 10.81 15.08
CA ASP A 310 -0.13 11.75 15.35
C ASP A 310 1.16 11.40 14.55
N GLU A 311 1.09 11.55 13.23
CA GLU A 311 2.06 11.10 12.22
C GLU A 311 3.24 12.06 12.08
N ASP A 312 3.11 13.31 12.55
CA ASP A 312 4.14 14.33 12.39
C ASP A 312 5.45 13.95 13.09
N ILE A 313 5.38 13.11 14.13
CA ILE A 313 6.56 12.60 14.85
C ILE A 313 7.31 11.51 14.04
N LEU A 314 6.63 10.81 13.13
CA LEU A 314 7.16 9.62 12.42
C LEU A 314 7.44 9.85 10.92
N ARG A 315 7.28 11.08 10.43
CA ARG A 315 7.44 11.43 9.01
C ARG A 315 8.90 11.33 8.56
N SER A 316 9.21 10.40 7.66
CA SER A 316 10.58 10.26 7.13
C SER A 316 10.95 11.38 6.15
N VAL A 317 12.25 11.64 6.00
CA VAL A 317 12.79 12.63 5.04
C VAL A 317 12.43 12.26 3.60
N SER A 318 12.43 10.97 3.25
CA SER A 318 12.06 10.50 1.91
C SER A 318 10.57 10.72 1.62
N ARG A 319 9.70 10.41 2.59
CA ARG A 319 8.26 10.69 2.50
C ARG A 319 8.00 12.18 2.34
N PHE A 320 8.61 13.00 3.19
CA PHE A 320 8.46 14.45 3.13
C PHE A 320 8.94 15.01 1.79
N LYS A 321 10.07 14.51 1.28
CA LYS A 321 10.58 14.89 -0.04
C LYS A 321 9.58 14.57 -1.14
N GLU A 322 8.96 13.39 -1.14
CA GLU A 322 7.93 13.03 -2.12
C GLU A 322 6.70 13.95 -1.99
N GLU A 323 6.22 14.22 -0.77
CA GLU A 323 5.09 15.13 -0.53
C GLU A 323 5.37 16.52 -1.10
N CYS A 324 6.54 17.10 -0.83
CA CYS A 324 6.93 18.38 -1.40
C CYS A 324 6.96 18.39 -2.94
N LYS A 325 7.08 17.25 -3.63
CA LYS A 325 6.99 17.20 -5.09
C LYS A 325 5.57 17.29 -5.61
N TYR A 326 4.57 16.82 -4.86
CA TYR A 326 3.19 16.68 -5.37
C TYR A 326 2.16 17.59 -4.70
N LEU A 327 2.47 18.19 -3.54
CA LEU A 327 1.55 19.10 -2.86
C LEU A 327 1.24 20.35 -3.71
N SER A 328 0.03 20.87 -3.61
CA SER A 328 -0.34 22.15 -4.20
C SER A 328 0.34 23.33 -3.48
N PRO A 329 0.38 24.53 -4.10
CA PRO A 329 0.85 25.75 -3.44
C PRO A 329 0.13 26.03 -2.11
N GLU A 330 -1.20 25.93 -2.11
CA GLU A 330 -2.02 26.21 -0.93
C GLU A 330 -1.93 25.14 0.17
N ALA A 331 -1.60 23.89 -0.19
CA ALA A 331 -1.31 22.84 0.78
C ALA A 331 0.03 23.06 1.50
N LEU A 332 1.02 23.60 0.81
CA LEU A 332 2.34 23.91 1.39
C LEU A 332 2.29 25.10 2.35
N ASP A 333 1.43 26.08 2.07
CA ASP A 333 1.22 27.25 2.92
C ASP A 333 0.34 26.97 4.16
N ASP A 334 -0.08 25.72 4.37
CA ASP A 334 -1.03 25.28 5.41
C ASP A 334 -2.37 26.03 5.42
N LYS A 335 -2.74 26.65 4.29
CA LYS A 335 -4.02 27.38 4.12
C LYS A 335 -5.21 26.44 4.01
N LEU A 336 -4.98 25.15 3.72
CA LEU A 336 -6.03 24.14 3.59
C LEU A 336 -6.73 23.79 4.90
N ASN A 337 -6.09 23.99 6.05
CA ASN A 337 -6.67 23.65 7.35
C ASN A 337 -7.84 24.58 7.76
N LYS A 338 -8.22 25.56 6.92
CA LYS A 338 -9.30 26.53 7.18
C LYS A 338 -10.28 26.74 6.01
N LYS A 339 -10.27 25.89 4.98
CA LYS A 339 -10.98 26.14 3.70
C LYS A 339 -12.09 25.13 3.39
N ASN A 340 -13.04 25.54 2.53
CA ASN A 340 -14.21 24.77 2.10
C ASN A 340 -13.81 23.56 1.21
N LEU A 341 -14.74 22.64 0.92
CA LEU A 341 -14.47 21.43 0.11
C LEU A 341 -13.93 21.75 -1.31
N GLU A 342 -14.41 22.84 -1.91
CA GLU A 342 -14.01 23.32 -3.25
C GLU A 342 -12.51 23.63 -3.34
N ASP A 343 -11.96 24.33 -2.34
CA ASP A 343 -10.54 24.63 -2.26
C ASP A 343 -9.69 23.35 -2.20
N VAL A 344 -10.20 22.31 -1.55
CA VAL A 344 -9.50 21.03 -1.46
C VAL A 344 -9.55 20.27 -2.77
N GLU A 345 -10.68 20.29 -3.49
CA GLU A 345 -10.76 19.71 -4.84
C GLU A 345 -9.79 20.39 -5.80
N ARG A 346 -9.73 21.72 -5.78
CA ARG A 346 -8.74 22.47 -6.58
C ARG A 346 -7.31 22.07 -6.22
N SER A 347 -7.05 21.80 -4.94
CA SER A 347 -5.77 21.24 -4.49
C SER A 347 -5.45 19.88 -5.09
N ASP A 348 -6.42 18.97 -5.05
CA ASP A 348 -6.30 17.64 -5.63
C ASP A 348 -6.01 17.73 -7.13
N GLN A 349 -6.65 18.66 -7.85
CA GLN A 349 -6.40 18.90 -9.28
C GLN A 349 -4.92 19.21 -9.56
N PHE A 350 -4.27 20.04 -8.73
CA PHE A 350 -2.86 20.38 -8.91
C PHE A 350 -1.98 19.15 -8.75
N SER A 351 -2.20 18.37 -7.68
CA SER A 351 -1.46 17.12 -7.45
C SER A 351 -1.67 16.11 -8.57
N LEU A 352 -2.90 15.94 -9.05
CA LEU A 352 -3.22 15.07 -10.18
C LEU A 352 -2.60 15.57 -11.49
N GLY A 353 -2.51 16.90 -11.70
CA GLY A 353 -1.87 17.50 -12.87
C GLY A 353 -0.37 17.20 -12.91
N LEU A 354 0.29 17.23 -11.76
CA LEU A 354 1.71 16.85 -11.64
C LEU A 354 1.91 15.36 -11.95
N ILE A 355 1.03 14.50 -11.43
CA ILE A 355 1.06 13.07 -11.71
C ILE A 355 0.82 12.82 -13.21
N LEU A 356 -0.17 13.47 -13.82
CA LEU A 356 -0.47 13.35 -15.25
C LEU A 356 0.74 13.71 -16.12
N LEU A 357 1.46 14.77 -15.76
CA LEU A 357 2.66 15.22 -16.46
C LEU A 357 3.75 14.12 -16.46
N GLU A 358 3.99 13.47 -15.32
CA GLU A 358 4.91 12.33 -15.26
C GLU A 358 4.40 11.09 -16.00
N MET A 359 3.09 10.84 -15.91
CA MET A 359 2.45 9.72 -16.60
C MET A 359 2.59 9.79 -18.12
N ILE A 360 2.64 10.98 -18.72
CA ILE A 360 2.82 11.13 -20.18
C ILE A 360 4.30 11.14 -20.62
N GLY A 361 5.23 10.88 -19.70
CA GLY A 361 6.65 10.72 -20.01
C GLY A 361 7.53 11.91 -19.68
N CYS A 362 6.98 12.98 -19.10
CA CYS A 362 7.81 14.05 -18.57
C CYS A 362 8.53 13.57 -17.29
N LYS A 363 9.67 14.20 -17.00
CA LYS A 363 10.25 14.12 -15.65
C LYS A 363 9.35 14.86 -14.65
N PRO A 364 9.46 14.59 -13.33
CA PRO A 364 8.77 15.37 -12.31
C PRO A 364 8.89 16.86 -12.57
N LEU A 365 7.82 17.62 -12.35
CA LEU A 365 7.87 19.07 -12.61
C LEU A 365 8.86 19.76 -11.66
N PHE A 366 8.82 19.36 -10.39
CA PHE A 366 9.69 19.86 -9.32
C PHE A 366 10.74 18.80 -8.95
N GLU A 367 11.86 18.82 -9.67
CA GLU A 367 12.98 17.90 -9.44
C GLU A 367 13.88 18.41 -8.28
N GLY A 368 14.61 17.48 -7.65
CA GLY A 368 15.53 17.81 -6.57
C GLY A 368 15.85 16.61 -5.68
N GLU A 369 17.12 16.51 -5.28
CA GLU A 369 17.60 15.52 -4.30
C GLU A 369 17.32 15.98 -2.87
N THR A 370 17.28 17.30 -2.66
CA THR A 370 16.93 17.93 -1.39
C THR A 370 15.58 18.65 -1.46
N VAL A 371 14.95 18.84 -0.30
CA VAL A 371 13.70 19.62 -0.18
C VAL A 371 13.92 21.07 -0.66
N SER A 372 15.09 21.65 -0.38
CA SER A 372 15.45 23.02 -0.79
C SER A 372 15.46 23.18 -2.31
N GLU A 373 16.00 22.21 -3.04
CA GLU A 373 16.01 22.20 -4.51
C GLU A 373 14.59 22.14 -5.09
N ILE A 374 13.73 21.28 -4.52
CA ILE A 374 12.32 21.16 -4.93
C ILE A 374 11.61 22.51 -4.76
N PHE A 375 11.83 23.20 -3.63
CA PHE A 375 11.27 24.54 -3.42
C PHE A 375 11.85 25.59 -4.36
N ALA A 376 13.11 25.45 -4.79
CA ALA A 376 13.69 26.34 -5.79
C ALA A 376 13.00 26.18 -7.16
N GLU A 377 12.75 24.94 -7.60
CA GLU A 377 12.00 24.67 -8.84
C GLU A 377 10.55 25.19 -8.76
N ARG A 378 9.88 24.99 -7.61
CA ARG A 378 8.54 25.55 -7.37
C ARG A 378 8.49 27.07 -7.49
N ARG A 379 9.49 27.78 -6.92
CA ARG A 379 9.57 29.24 -7.04
C ARG A 379 9.75 29.70 -8.48
N LYS A 380 10.55 28.99 -9.29
CA LYS A 380 10.68 29.28 -10.73
C LYS A 380 9.34 29.08 -11.45
N PHE A 381 8.65 27.98 -11.15
CA PHE A 381 7.34 27.67 -11.73
C PHE A 381 6.28 28.72 -11.40
N MET A 382 6.25 29.21 -10.16
CA MET A 382 5.36 30.30 -9.76
C MET A 382 5.53 31.54 -10.64
N THR A 383 6.76 31.89 -11.05
CA THR A 383 7.03 33.09 -11.84
C THR A 383 6.86 32.91 -13.35
N THR A 384 7.13 31.71 -13.87
CA THR A 384 7.15 31.44 -15.32
C THR A 384 6.58 30.05 -15.64
N PRO A 385 5.29 29.79 -15.35
CA PRO A 385 4.71 28.46 -15.48
C PRO A 385 4.69 27.97 -16.93
N ASP A 386 4.27 28.81 -17.88
CA ASP A 386 4.14 28.40 -19.29
C ASP A 386 5.48 28.04 -19.93
N THR A 387 6.52 28.84 -19.67
CA THR A 387 7.87 28.55 -20.16
C THR A 387 8.41 27.21 -19.65
N ILE A 388 8.11 26.88 -18.39
CA ILE A 388 8.54 25.61 -17.80
C ILE A 388 7.73 24.44 -18.38
N LEU A 389 6.43 24.60 -18.57
CA LEU A 389 5.59 23.56 -19.19
C LEU A 389 5.98 23.32 -20.66
N ASP A 390 6.21 24.37 -21.44
CA ASP A 390 6.69 24.27 -22.82
C ASP A 390 8.00 23.47 -22.91
N ALA A 391 8.92 23.75 -21.98
CA ALA A 391 10.18 23.02 -21.89
C ALA A 391 9.99 21.54 -21.54
N LYS A 392 9.00 21.20 -20.69
CA LYS A 392 8.66 19.82 -20.33
C LYS A 392 7.93 19.08 -21.46
N PHE A 393 7.10 19.76 -22.24
CA PHE A 393 6.40 19.19 -23.39
C PHE A 393 7.33 18.95 -24.59
N LYS A 394 8.45 19.66 -24.66
CA LYS A 394 9.41 19.52 -25.75
C LYS A 394 9.93 18.08 -25.88
N GLY A 395 9.74 17.51 -27.07
CA GLY A 395 10.18 16.14 -27.39
C GLY A 395 9.13 15.06 -27.11
N ILE A 396 7.96 15.43 -26.59
CA ILE A 396 6.81 14.54 -26.42
C ILE A 396 5.69 15.05 -27.33
N ASN A 397 5.10 14.15 -28.12
CA ASN A 397 3.98 14.50 -28.99
C ASN A 397 2.67 14.53 -28.18
N ILE A 398 2.45 15.61 -27.42
CA ILE A 398 1.28 15.79 -26.55
C ILE A 398 0.19 16.53 -27.35
N PRO A 399 -1.02 15.97 -27.50
CA PRO A 399 -2.13 16.68 -28.14
C PRO A 399 -2.39 18.03 -27.47
N HIS A 400 -2.63 19.07 -28.27
CA HIS A 400 -2.85 20.43 -27.75
C HIS A 400 -3.90 20.49 -26.64
N GLN A 401 -5.03 19.80 -26.82
CA GLN A 401 -6.08 19.73 -25.80
C GLN A 401 -5.58 19.20 -24.45
N LEU A 402 -4.69 18.21 -24.47
CA LEU A 402 -4.11 17.67 -23.24
C LEU A 402 -3.12 18.65 -22.59
N GLN A 403 -2.37 19.42 -23.39
CA GLN A 403 -1.53 20.49 -22.86
C GLN A 403 -2.37 21.54 -22.12
N GLU A 404 -3.51 21.95 -22.68
CA GLU A 404 -4.42 22.91 -22.04
C GLU A 404 -5.02 22.38 -20.73
N ILE A 405 -5.42 21.10 -20.71
CA ILE A 405 -5.91 20.45 -19.47
C ILE A 405 -4.83 20.51 -18.39
N ILE A 406 -3.59 20.12 -18.73
CA ILE A 406 -2.47 20.12 -17.79
C ILE A 406 -2.15 21.53 -17.30
N ARG A 407 -2.12 22.53 -18.20
CA ARG A 407 -1.90 23.93 -17.82
C ARG A 407 -2.94 24.41 -16.82
N LYS A 408 -4.21 24.16 -17.10
CA LYS A 408 -5.32 24.60 -16.24
C LYS A 408 -5.31 23.89 -14.88
N MET A 409 -5.02 22.58 -14.82
CA MET A 409 -4.85 21.86 -13.55
C MET A 409 -3.66 22.39 -12.74
N LEU A 410 -2.61 22.89 -13.40
CA LEU A 410 -1.37 23.36 -12.79
C LEU A 410 -1.32 24.90 -12.61
N CYS A 411 -2.43 25.61 -12.78
CA CYS A 411 -2.47 27.04 -12.44
C CYS A 411 -2.06 27.24 -10.97
N TRP A 412 -1.19 28.22 -10.73
CA TRP A 412 -0.64 28.45 -9.39
C TRP A 412 -1.73 28.89 -8.40
N GLN A 413 -2.61 29.81 -8.83
CA GLN A 413 -3.80 30.16 -8.06
C GLN A 413 -4.87 29.07 -8.21
N ALA A 414 -5.47 28.66 -7.10
CA ALA A 414 -6.48 27.61 -7.09
C ALA A 414 -7.73 27.99 -7.91
N ASP A 415 -8.16 29.25 -7.84
CA ASP A 415 -9.38 29.75 -8.49
C ASP A 415 -9.29 29.78 -10.03
N ASP A 416 -8.08 29.75 -10.59
CA ASP A 416 -7.84 29.68 -12.02
C ASP A 416 -7.92 28.25 -12.59
N ARG A 417 -8.09 27.24 -11.72
CA ARG A 417 -8.21 25.82 -12.09
C ARG A 417 -9.65 25.48 -12.49
N TYR A 418 -9.98 24.19 -12.59
CA TYR A 418 -11.36 23.77 -12.84
C TYR A 418 -12.22 23.95 -11.58
N GLU A 419 -13.53 24.09 -11.78
CA GLU A 419 -14.47 24.26 -10.67
C GLU A 419 -14.53 23.00 -9.79
N SER A 420 -14.57 21.82 -10.42
CA SER A 420 -14.65 20.52 -9.74
C SER A 420 -13.73 19.45 -10.36
N LEU A 421 -13.53 18.35 -9.65
CA LEU A 421 -12.88 17.16 -10.22
C LEU A 421 -13.69 16.51 -11.36
N ASP A 422 -15.01 16.65 -11.34
CA ASP A 422 -15.89 16.13 -12.39
C ASP A 422 -15.67 16.86 -13.72
N ASP A 423 -15.41 18.17 -13.69
CA ASP A 423 -15.04 18.94 -14.90
C ASP A 423 -13.73 18.45 -15.51
N VAL A 424 -12.74 18.14 -14.67
CA VAL A 424 -11.47 17.55 -15.10
C VAL A 424 -11.71 16.18 -15.71
N CYS A 425 -12.55 15.35 -15.08
CA CYS A 425 -12.92 14.04 -15.61
C CYS A 425 -13.50 14.18 -17.01
N GLY A 426 -14.47 15.08 -17.21
CA GLY A 426 -15.08 15.34 -18.52
C GLY A 426 -14.07 15.75 -19.59
N GLU A 427 -13.11 16.62 -19.27
CA GLU A 427 -12.06 17.03 -20.22
C GLU A 427 -11.06 15.91 -20.53
N VAL A 428 -10.66 15.13 -19.51
CA VAL A 428 -9.79 13.95 -19.68
C VAL A 428 -10.48 12.89 -20.54
N GLU A 429 -11.78 12.67 -20.36
CA GLU A 429 -12.55 11.73 -21.19
C GLU A 429 -12.66 12.18 -22.65
N LYS A 430 -12.86 13.48 -22.91
CA LYS A 430 -12.84 14.05 -24.27
C LYS A 430 -11.46 13.86 -24.91
N ALA A 431 -10.39 14.19 -24.20
CA ALA A 431 -9.02 14.01 -24.68
C ALA A 431 -8.71 12.53 -24.97
N LYS A 432 -9.12 11.62 -24.08
CA LYS A 432 -8.98 10.16 -24.25
C LYS A 432 -9.70 9.68 -25.51
N THR A 433 -10.93 10.12 -25.74
CA THR A 433 -11.73 9.72 -26.90
C THR A 433 -11.06 10.13 -28.21
N ARG A 434 -10.48 11.34 -28.25
CA ARG A 434 -9.73 11.84 -29.42
C ARG A 434 -8.43 11.08 -29.66
N VAL A 435 -7.64 10.82 -28.62
CA VAL A 435 -6.41 10.03 -28.77
C VAL A 435 -6.72 8.61 -29.26
N LEU A 436 -7.82 8.01 -28.77
CA LEU A 436 -8.26 6.69 -29.21
C LEU A 436 -8.77 6.66 -30.65
N SER A 437 -9.41 7.73 -31.15
CA SER A 437 -9.79 7.83 -32.56
C SER A 437 -8.57 7.94 -33.48
N ASP A 438 -7.50 8.56 -33.00
CA ASP A 438 -6.30 8.85 -33.78
C ASP A 438 -5.31 7.67 -33.84
N SER A 439 -5.48 6.63 -33.00
CA SER A 439 -4.61 5.44 -32.96
C SER A 439 -5.37 4.12 -33.14
N PRO A 440 -5.49 3.61 -34.38
CA PRO A 440 -6.18 2.37 -34.66
C PRO A 440 -5.53 1.13 -34.01
N LEU A 441 -4.19 1.08 -33.97
CA LEU A 441 -3.42 0.02 -33.31
C LEU A 441 -3.79 -0.13 -31.84
N LEU A 442 -3.82 1.00 -31.15
CA LEU A 442 -4.14 1.06 -29.75
C LEU A 442 -5.60 0.65 -29.48
N ASN A 443 -6.53 1.15 -30.30
CA ASN A 443 -7.93 0.75 -30.20
C ASN A 443 -8.09 -0.77 -30.40
N SER A 444 -7.33 -1.39 -31.33
CA SER A 444 -7.35 -2.84 -31.52
C SER A 444 -6.88 -3.61 -30.27
N PHE A 445 -5.79 -3.17 -29.64
CA PHE A 445 -5.29 -3.80 -28.41
C PHE A 445 -6.22 -3.59 -27.21
N ARG A 446 -6.80 -2.38 -27.05
CA ARG A 446 -7.79 -2.08 -26.02
C ARG A 446 -9.04 -2.98 -26.15
N LYS A 447 -9.51 -3.24 -27.37
CA LYS A 447 -10.63 -4.16 -27.62
C LYS A 447 -10.28 -5.60 -27.24
N CYS A 448 -9.07 -6.06 -27.58
CA CYS A 448 -8.56 -7.37 -27.16
C CYS A 448 -8.62 -7.52 -25.63
N ARG A 449 -8.05 -6.57 -24.88
CA ARG A 449 -8.05 -6.59 -23.40
C ARG A 449 -9.46 -6.55 -22.78
N LYS A 450 -10.42 -5.88 -23.44
CA LYS A 450 -11.80 -5.86 -22.96
C LYS A 450 -12.50 -7.21 -23.12
N LYS A 451 -12.18 -7.95 -24.19
CA LYS A 451 -12.80 -9.25 -24.49
C LYS A 451 -12.17 -10.38 -23.68
N GLU A 452 -10.85 -10.33 -23.48
CA GLU A 452 -10.13 -11.36 -22.72
C GLU A 452 -9.20 -10.70 -21.67
N GLN A 453 -9.53 -10.88 -20.39
CA GLN A 453 -8.73 -10.35 -19.29
C GLN A 453 -7.44 -11.15 -19.09
N GLU A 454 -7.42 -12.41 -19.49
CA GLU A 454 -6.27 -13.33 -19.39
C GLU A 454 -5.54 -13.45 -20.75
N TRP A 455 -5.58 -12.42 -21.59
CA TRP A 455 -5.04 -12.45 -22.96
C TRP A 455 -3.55 -12.83 -23.01
N ALA A 456 -2.80 -12.53 -21.95
CA ALA A 456 -1.40 -12.92 -21.82
C ALA A 456 -1.24 -14.46 -21.78
N ASN A 457 -2.15 -15.17 -21.10
CA ASN A 457 -2.13 -16.64 -21.09
C ASN A 457 -2.38 -17.18 -22.50
N TYR A 458 -3.34 -16.58 -23.21
CA TYR A 458 -3.63 -16.93 -24.60
C TYR A 458 -2.43 -16.65 -25.52
N PHE A 459 -1.71 -15.54 -25.31
CA PHE A 459 -0.46 -15.24 -26.02
C PHE A 459 0.60 -16.33 -25.80
N TYR A 460 0.88 -16.71 -24.56
CA TYR A 460 1.91 -17.72 -24.27
C TYR A 460 1.49 -19.11 -24.75
N GLN A 461 0.19 -19.45 -24.68
CA GLN A 461 -0.34 -20.66 -25.30
C GLN A 461 -0.07 -20.65 -26.81
N ASN A 462 -0.43 -19.56 -27.51
CA ASN A 462 -0.15 -19.41 -28.92
C ASN A 462 1.33 -19.50 -29.26
N LEU A 463 2.19 -18.82 -28.49
CA LEU A 463 3.64 -18.80 -28.71
C LEU A 463 4.23 -20.21 -28.68
N PHE A 464 3.95 -20.99 -27.62
CA PHE A 464 4.57 -22.30 -27.45
C PHE A 464 3.86 -23.42 -28.21
N GLN A 465 2.56 -23.28 -28.50
CA GLN A 465 1.82 -24.29 -29.25
C GLN A 465 2.09 -24.18 -30.76
N LYS A 466 2.24 -22.96 -31.29
CA LYS A 466 2.51 -22.72 -32.73
C LYS A 466 3.99 -22.85 -33.08
N PHE A 467 4.89 -22.66 -32.11
CA PHE A 467 6.34 -22.73 -32.33
C PHE A 467 7.03 -23.61 -31.27
N PRO A 468 6.90 -24.96 -31.38
CA PRO A 468 7.46 -25.91 -30.40
C PRO A 468 8.98 -25.82 -30.22
N GLU A 469 9.70 -25.33 -31.23
CA GLU A 469 11.15 -25.11 -31.19
C GLU A 469 11.58 -24.04 -30.17
N PHE A 470 10.63 -23.26 -29.62
CA PHE A 470 10.85 -22.29 -28.55
C PHE A 470 10.48 -22.83 -27.16
N GLU A 471 10.16 -24.12 -27.03
CA GLU A 471 9.84 -24.72 -25.72
C GLU A 471 11.03 -24.68 -24.74
N ASN A 472 12.26 -24.59 -25.26
CA ASN A 472 13.49 -24.42 -24.48
C ASN A 472 13.51 -23.13 -23.62
N ILE A 473 12.81 -22.07 -24.04
CA ILE A 473 12.74 -20.80 -23.30
C ILE A 473 11.48 -20.68 -22.44
N LYS A 474 10.60 -21.69 -22.41
CA LYS A 474 9.35 -21.67 -21.62
C LYS A 474 9.59 -21.42 -20.13
N ASN A 475 10.67 -21.99 -19.59
CA ASN A 475 11.07 -21.81 -18.19
C ASN A 475 11.55 -20.39 -17.87
N ASP A 476 11.79 -19.55 -18.87
CA ASP A 476 12.13 -18.14 -18.68
C ASP A 476 10.90 -17.28 -18.30
N PHE A 477 9.70 -17.86 -18.44
CA PHE A 477 8.41 -17.22 -18.17
C PHE A 477 7.63 -17.91 -17.04
N PRO A 478 8.21 -18.11 -15.83
CA PRO A 478 7.63 -19.00 -14.82
C PRO A 478 6.46 -18.39 -14.02
N ASP A 479 6.32 -17.06 -14.01
CA ASP A 479 5.31 -16.34 -13.23
C ASP A 479 4.27 -15.69 -14.15
N PRO A 480 3.09 -16.30 -14.35
CA PRO A 480 2.06 -15.79 -15.25
C PRO A 480 1.67 -14.33 -14.96
N LYS A 481 1.64 -13.93 -13.68
CA LYS A 481 1.19 -12.61 -13.24
C LYS A 481 2.20 -11.53 -13.62
N ARG A 482 3.49 -11.78 -13.36
CA ARG A 482 4.57 -10.89 -13.84
C ARG A 482 4.62 -10.82 -15.36
N GLN A 483 4.40 -11.94 -16.03
CA GLN A 483 4.46 -11.99 -17.48
C GLN A 483 3.31 -11.24 -18.14
N HIS A 484 2.12 -11.23 -17.54
CA HIS A 484 1.02 -10.37 -18.00
C HIS A 484 1.45 -8.91 -18.07
N LEU A 485 2.03 -8.37 -16.98
CA LEU A 485 2.49 -6.99 -16.93
C LEU A 485 3.59 -6.72 -17.96
N MET A 486 4.58 -7.61 -18.06
CA MET A 486 5.69 -7.45 -19.01
C MET A 486 5.23 -7.47 -20.46
N LEU A 487 4.36 -8.41 -20.81
CA LEU A 487 3.77 -8.52 -22.14
C LEU A 487 2.92 -7.29 -22.47
N TRP A 488 2.16 -6.80 -21.50
CA TRP A 488 1.38 -5.59 -21.63
C TRP A 488 2.25 -4.38 -21.99
N PHE A 489 3.37 -4.18 -21.30
CA PHE A 489 4.36 -3.15 -21.65
C PHE A 489 4.99 -3.37 -23.02
N ALA A 490 5.29 -4.62 -23.39
CA ALA A 490 5.88 -4.94 -24.70
C ALA A 490 4.96 -4.49 -25.86
N VAL A 491 3.65 -4.73 -25.73
CA VAL A 491 2.66 -4.29 -26.73
C VAL A 491 2.65 -2.77 -26.87
N TYR A 492 2.73 -2.02 -25.77
CA TYR A 492 2.75 -0.55 -25.85
C TYR A 492 4.01 0.00 -26.49
N VAL A 493 5.17 -0.54 -26.13
CA VAL A 493 6.43 -0.15 -26.76
C VAL A 493 6.35 -0.42 -28.26
N LEU A 494 5.68 -1.50 -28.68
CA LEU A 494 5.45 -1.83 -30.08
C LEU A 494 4.46 -0.87 -30.77
N ILE A 495 3.33 -0.52 -30.12
CA ILE A 495 2.33 0.41 -30.67
C ILE A 495 2.94 1.80 -30.92
N ASP A 496 3.85 2.26 -30.07
CA ASP A 496 4.48 3.58 -30.14
C ASP A 496 6.01 3.50 -30.31
N ILE A 497 6.45 2.58 -31.17
CA ILE A 497 7.88 2.26 -31.34
C ILE A 497 8.72 3.47 -31.78
N ASP A 498 8.12 4.43 -32.49
CA ASP A 498 8.82 5.62 -32.97
C ASP A 498 9.29 6.51 -31.80
N HIS A 499 8.42 6.76 -30.82
CA HIS A 499 8.76 7.57 -29.64
C HIS A 499 9.42 6.75 -28.53
N LYS A 500 9.18 5.43 -28.48
CA LYS A 500 9.75 4.51 -27.48
C LYS A 500 11.04 3.82 -27.94
N LYS A 501 11.62 4.21 -29.07
CA LYS A 501 12.85 3.63 -29.63
C LYS A 501 13.98 3.51 -28.59
N ASP A 502 14.27 4.57 -27.84
CA ASP A 502 15.35 4.55 -26.85
C ASP A 502 15.07 3.59 -25.69
N PHE A 503 13.81 3.49 -25.29
CA PHE A 503 13.38 2.55 -24.27
C PHE A 503 13.47 1.10 -24.79
N PHE A 504 13.03 0.85 -26.02
CA PHE A 504 13.18 -0.44 -26.67
C PHE A 504 14.66 -0.85 -26.79
N LEU A 505 15.55 0.07 -27.16
CA LEU A 505 17.00 -0.19 -27.19
C LEU A 505 17.58 -0.46 -25.80
N LYS A 506 17.07 0.17 -24.74
CA LYS A 506 17.45 -0.15 -23.35
C LYS A 506 17.02 -1.56 -22.95
N ILE A 507 15.84 -2.01 -23.38
CA ILE A 507 15.38 -3.39 -23.16
C ILE A 507 16.35 -4.37 -23.83
N LEU A 508 16.67 -4.16 -25.11
CA LEU A 508 17.59 -5.03 -25.85
C LEU A 508 18.98 -5.09 -25.22
N LYS A 509 19.49 -3.97 -24.69
CA LYS A 509 20.78 -3.90 -24.00
C LYS A 509 20.78 -4.47 -22.57
N SER A 510 19.63 -4.95 -22.08
CA SER A 510 19.55 -5.54 -20.74
C SER A 510 20.25 -6.90 -20.73
N PRO A 511 21.03 -7.25 -19.67
CA PRO A 511 21.67 -8.57 -19.56
C PRO A 511 20.70 -9.76 -19.63
N LYS A 512 19.41 -9.52 -19.38
CA LYS A 512 18.36 -10.55 -19.53
C LYS A 512 18.15 -11.00 -20.97
N HIS A 513 18.54 -10.17 -21.94
CA HIS A 513 18.44 -10.44 -23.36
C HIS A 513 19.68 -11.12 -23.95
N ASP A 514 20.77 -11.26 -23.18
CA ASP A 514 22.02 -11.88 -23.63
C ASP A 514 21.85 -13.34 -24.09
N LYS A 515 20.81 -14.04 -23.62
CA LYS A 515 20.50 -15.42 -24.07
C LYS A 515 19.67 -15.47 -25.35
N TYR A 516 19.07 -14.37 -25.78
CA TYR A 516 18.21 -14.28 -26.97
C TYR A 516 18.99 -13.61 -28.11
N LYS A 517 19.93 -14.35 -28.69
CA LYS A 517 20.85 -13.89 -29.74
C LYS A 517 20.34 -14.20 -31.16
N ASP A 518 19.43 -15.15 -31.29
CA ASP A 518 18.77 -15.47 -32.56
C ASP A 518 17.66 -14.43 -32.84
N PHE A 519 17.75 -13.77 -34.00
CA PHE A 519 16.75 -12.82 -34.47
C PHE A 519 15.33 -13.39 -34.48
N ARG A 520 15.18 -14.69 -34.74
CA ARG A 520 13.89 -15.39 -34.80
C ARG A 520 13.10 -15.32 -33.50
N TYR A 521 13.77 -15.25 -32.34
CA TYR A 521 13.08 -15.06 -31.05
C TYR A 521 12.23 -13.80 -31.04
N TYR A 522 12.76 -12.69 -31.59
CA TYR A 522 12.07 -11.41 -31.61
C TYR A 522 11.00 -11.35 -32.69
N GLU A 523 11.29 -11.87 -33.88
CA GLU A 523 10.33 -11.95 -34.98
C GLU A 523 9.07 -12.70 -34.58
N ILE A 524 9.23 -13.94 -34.08
CA ILE A 524 8.11 -14.77 -33.68
C ILE A 524 7.35 -14.16 -32.52
N PHE A 525 8.05 -13.62 -31.52
CA PHE A 525 7.41 -12.97 -30.38
C PHE A 525 6.52 -11.79 -30.82
N LEU A 526 7.04 -10.89 -31.66
CA LEU A 526 6.33 -9.69 -32.10
C LEU A 526 5.15 -10.02 -33.03
N TYR A 527 5.29 -10.98 -33.94
CA TYR A 527 4.16 -11.43 -34.76
C TYR A 527 3.13 -12.21 -33.95
N THR A 528 3.54 -12.99 -32.94
CA THR A 528 2.60 -13.68 -32.03
C THR A 528 1.75 -12.67 -31.25
N ILE A 529 2.29 -11.49 -30.91
CA ILE A 529 1.50 -10.39 -30.32
C ILE A 529 0.38 -9.97 -31.27
N LYS A 530 0.72 -9.62 -32.52
CA LYS A 530 -0.25 -9.21 -33.54
C LYS A 530 -1.32 -10.28 -33.74
N GLU A 531 -0.91 -11.53 -33.92
CA GLU A 531 -1.83 -12.65 -34.15
C GLU A 531 -2.74 -12.91 -32.97
N THR A 532 -2.23 -12.83 -31.74
CA THR A 532 -3.05 -12.98 -30.53
C THR A 532 -4.10 -11.88 -30.43
N ILE A 533 -3.73 -10.62 -30.70
CA ILE A 533 -4.68 -9.50 -30.70
C ILE A 533 -5.73 -9.68 -31.80
N ARG A 534 -5.31 -10.10 -33.00
CA ARG A 534 -6.19 -10.38 -34.13
C ARG A 534 -7.20 -11.49 -33.82
N GLU A 535 -6.76 -12.61 -33.24
CA GLU A 535 -7.63 -13.74 -32.90
C GLU A 535 -8.66 -13.38 -31.83
N ILE A 536 -8.24 -12.72 -30.75
CA ILE A 536 -9.15 -12.34 -29.67
C ILE A 536 -10.14 -11.29 -30.20
N ALA A 537 -9.66 -10.26 -30.90
CA ALA A 537 -10.47 -9.14 -31.40
C ALA A 537 -10.99 -9.36 -32.83
N ALA A 538 -11.16 -10.60 -33.30
CA ALA A 538 -11.44 -10.94 -34.70
C ALA A 538 -12.65 -10.18 -35.29
N GLU A 539 -13.75 -10.07 -34.55
CA GLU A 539 -14.98 -9.37 -34.98
C GLU A 539 -14.77 -7.87 -35.22
N ALA A 540 -13.74 -7.28 -34.60
CA ALA A 540 -13.41 -5.87 -34.69
C ALA A 540 -12.09 -5.61 -35.43
N TRP A 541 -11.49 -6.65 -36.01
CA TRP A 541 -10.24 -6.58 -36.75
C TRP A 541 -10.52 -6.37 -38.23
N ASP A 542 -10.16 -5.19 -38.72
CA ASP A 542 -10.20 -4.88 -40.15
C ASP A 542 -8.84 -5.18 -40.77
N GLU A 543 -8.77 -6.19 -41.63
CA GLU A 543 -7.52 -6.63 -42.25
C GLU A 543 -6.87 -5.51 -43.10
N THR A 544 -7.69 -4.68 -43.75
CA THR A 544 -7.18 -3.61 -44.62
C THR A 544 -6.62 -2.43 -43.85
N THR A 545 -7.19 -2.12 -42.68
CA THR A 545 -6.77 -0.96 -41.88
C THR A 545 -5.91 -1.32 -40.67
N MET A 546 -5.93 -2.54 -40.15
CA MET A 546 -5.20 -2.94 -38.93
C MET A 546 -3.92 -3.73 -39.21
N SER A 547 -3.92 -4.62 -40.21
CA SER A 547 -2.78 -5.52 -40.46
C SER A 547 -1.54 -4.72 -40.86
N ALA A 548 -1.68 -3.79 -41.81
CA ALA A 548 -0.57 -2.98 -42.32
C ALA A 548 0.06 -2.02 -41.28
N PRO A 549 -0.69 -1.32 -40.41
CA PRO A 549 -0.09 -0.59 -39.29
C PRO A 549 0.69 -1.48 -38.31
N TRP A 550 0.18 -2.66 -37.95
CA TRP A 550 0.87 -3.57 -37.02
C TRP A 550 2.17 -4.06 -37.66
N ASP A 551 2.12 -4.47 -38.93
CA ASP A 551 3.30 -4.90 -39.67
C ASP A 551 4.34 -3.80 -39.79
N ARG A 552 3.94 -2.55 -40.06
CA ARG A 552 4.87 -1.42 -40.08
C ARG A 552 5.61 -1.24 -38.75
N ASN A 553 4.91 -1.31 -37.62
CA ASN A 553 5.53 -1.14 -36.31
C ASN A 553 6.42 -2.33 -35.92
N ILE A 554 5.98 -3.55 -36.23
CA ILE A 554 6.80 -4.77 -36.06
C ILE A 554 8.07 -4.66 -36.89
N GLN A 555 7.98 -4.26 -38.15
CA GLN A 555 9.14 -4.09 -39.03
C GLN A 555 10.10 -3.01 -38.52
N LYS A 556 9.60 -1.91 -37.97
CA LYS A 556 10.44 -0.90 -37.30
C LYS A 556 11.17 -1.47 -36.09
N ALA A 557 10.47 -2.20 -35.23
CA ALA A 557 11.06 -2.85 -34.06
C ALA A 557 12.13 -3.88 -34.48
N LEU A 558 11.84 -4.72 -35.48
CA LEU A 558 12.77 -5.72 -36.01
C LEU A 558 14.01 -5.08 -36.62
N LYS A 559 13.90 -3.95 -37.31
CA LYS A 559 15.07 -3.19 -37.78
C LYS A 559 15.98 -2.73 -36.63
N LEU A 560 15.41 -2.37 -35.47
CA LEU A 560 16.19 -2.03 -34.28
C LEU A 560 16.87 -3.26 -33.69
N VAL A 561 16.18 -4.40 -33.64
CA VAL A 561 16.74 -5.69 -33.20
C VAL A 561 17.91 -6.12 -34.09
N ALA A 562 17.74 -6.10 -35.42
CA ALA A 562 18.77 -6.49 -36.38
C ALA A 562 20.04 -5.65 -36.22
N ARG A 563 19.89 -4.32 -36.05
CA ARG A 563 21.03 -3.43 -35.77
C ARG A 563 21.73 -3.78 -34.46
N HIS A 564 20.97 -4.01 -33.40
CA HIS A 564 21.53 -4.36 -32.10
C HIS A 564 22.32 -5.68 -32.13
N LEU A 565 21.76 -6.74 -32.74
CA LEU A 565 22.44 -8.03 -32.88
C LEU A 565 23.67 -7.95 -33.80
N ALA A 566 23.64 -7.11 -34.84
CA ALA A 566 24.79 -6.86 -35.70
C ALA A 566 25.92 -6.14 -34.93
N GLU A 567 25.60 -5.17 -34.08
CA GLU A 567 26.57 -4.49 -33.20
C GLU A 567 27.23 -5.46 -32.20
N GLN A 568 26.55 -6.53 -31.79
CA GLN A 568 27.10 -7.59 -30.94
C GLN A 568 27.94 -8.65 -31.67
N LYS A 569 28.12 -8.53 -33.00
CA LYS A 569 28.79 -9.53 -33.89
C LYS A 569 28.10 -10.89 -33.96
N GLU A 570 26.79 -10.96 -33.76
CA GLU A 570 26.04 -12.23 -33.68
C GLU A 570 24.92 -12.38 -34.72
N CYS A 571 24.85 -11.49 -35.70
CA CYS A 571 23.85 -11.59 -36.77
C CYS A 571 24.42 -12.23 -38.05
N PRO A 572 23.75 -13.23 -38.67
CA PRO A 572 24.13 -13.70 -39.99
C PRO A 572 23.98 -12.57 -41.04
N PRO A 573 24.84 -12.51 -42.07
CA PRO A 573 24.90 -11.39 -43.02
C PRO A 573 23.59 -11.00 -43.72
N ASN A 574 22.59 -11.89 -43.72
CA ASN A 574 21.36 -11.74 -44.49
C ASN A 574 20.19 -11.10 -43.72
N ALA A 575 20.34 -10.72 -42.44
CA ALA A 575 19.26 -10.11 -41.66
C ALA A 575 19.09 -8.58 -41.87
N LEU A 576 19.98 -7.96 -42.64
CA LEU A 576 19.98 -6.51 -42.96
C LEU A 576 19.35 -6.18 -44.33
N LEU A 577 19.00 -7.20 -45.12
CA LEU A 577 18.25 -7.13 -46.37
C LEU A 577 16.78 -7.45 -46.09
#